data_AF-A0A1G1KL58-F1
#
_entry.id   AF-A0A1G1KL58-F1
#
_cell.length_a   1.000
_cell.length_b   1.000
_cell.length_c   1.000
_cell.angle_alpha   90.00
_cell.angle_beta   90.00
_cell.angle_gamma   90.00
#
_symmetry.space_group_name_H-M   'P 1'
#
loop_
_entity.id
_entity.type
_entity.pdbx_description
1 polymer ?
#
loop_
_entity_poly.entity_id
_entity_poly.type
_entity_poly.pdbx_seq_one_letter_code
_entity_poly.pdbx_strand_id
1 'polypeptide(L)'
;MPVKFRETGNITILDIEGNVDINSSDIIEMIGYLLNSGKINFIFNLENVNLVDYSGLSVLAIAYKNVINHQGKLKFLHVSLQAVELFKMVKLEYVFEVYSEEEDAIRSFYEEGACSLPLRRKFKRLDINLRVKFWLICSHKRPKVFEGGVVNISAAGLYIFSKYTFPINSQLEIELILHGGIKFLDASANVIWLADKELQPHFYPGMGAAFVHLTHEKERLIINFIDKNITHRAEPAL
;
A
#
# COMPACT_ATOMS: atom_id res chain seq x y z
N MET A 1 15.96 0.78 25.71
CA MET A 1 16.96 -0.05 24.99
C MET A 1 17.79 0.85 24.10
N PRO A 2 19.13 0.78 24.10
CA PRO A 2 19.92 1.65 23.23
C PRO A 2 19.77 1.19 21.78
N VAL A 3 18.90 1.85 21.03
CA VAL A 3 18.84 1.69 19.57
C VAL A 3 20.07 2.36 19.00
N LYS A 4 20.98 1.57 18.42
CA LYS A 4 22.14 2.10 17.73
C LYS A 4 21.78 2.31 16.27
N PHE A 5 22.42 3.29 15.64
CA PHE A 5 22.32 3.43 14.21
C PHE A 5 23.69 3.66 13.60
N ARG A 6 23.80 3.26 12.35
CA ARG A 6 24.96 3.48 11.50
C ARG A 6 24.50 3.97 10.15
N GLU A 7 25.37 4.68 9.45
CA GLU A 7 25.03 5.28 8.16
C GLU A 7 25.84 4.62 7.05
N THR A 8 25.19 4.40 5.92
CA THR A 8 25.82 3.90 4.70
C THR A 8 25.26 4.69 3.53
N GLY A 9 26.06 5.64 3.04
CA GLY A 9 25.61 6.61 2.03
C GLY A 9 24.43 7.45 2.55
N ASN A 10 23.28 7.34 1.89
CA ASN A 10 22.04 8.03 2.26
C ASN A 10 21.06 7.15 3.05
N ILE A 11 21.49 5.97 3.51
CA ILE A 11 20.69 4.98 4.24
C ILE A 11 21.15 4.97 5.69
N THR A 12 20.18 4.98 6.61
CA THR A 12 20.42 4.85 8.06
C THR A 12 19.95 3.47 8.52
N ILE A 13 20.87 2.66 9.02
CA ILE A 13 20.59 1.31 9.50
C ILE A 13 20.45 1.39 11.02
N LEU A 14 19.30 1.00 11.55
CA LEU A 14 19.03 0.92 12.99
C LEU A 14 19.23 -0.53 13.42
N ASP A 15 20.25 -0.77 14.24
CA ASP A 15 20.52 -2.06 14.84
C ASP A 15 19.70 -2.17 16.13
N ILE A 16 18.68 -3.03 16.10
CA ILE A 16 17.73 -3.25 17.19
C ILE A 16 18.12 -4.54 17.91
N GLU A 17 18.20 -4.47 19.24
CA GLU A 17 18.64 -5.59 20.08
C GLU A 17 17.58 -5.90 21.14
N GLY A 18 17.39 -7.18 21.45
CA GLY A 18 16.53 -7.69 22.52
C GLY A 18 15.06 -7.90 22.12
N ASN A 19 14.11 -7.59 23.00
CA ASN A 19 12.68 -7.77 22.73
C ASN A 19 12.06 -6.49 22.16
N VAL A 20 11.22 -6.66 21.14
CA VAL A 20 10.38 -5.59 20.60
C VAL A 20 8.97 -5.78 21.14
N ASP A 21 8.60 -4.94 22.10
CA ASP A 21 7.32 -4.95 22.82
C ASP A 21 6.85 -3.51 23.13
N ILE A 22 5.86 -3.35 24.01
CA ILE A 22 5.30 -2.05 24.40
C ILE A 22 6.34 -1.06 24.96
N ASN A 23 7.46 -1.55 25.50
CA ASN A 23 8.53 -0.73 26.07
C ASN A 23 9.56 -0.28 25.02
N SER A 24 9.38 -0.66 23.75
CA SER A 24 10.30 -0.31 22.66
C SER A 24 9.98 1.05 22.02
N SER A 25 9.36 1.97 22.75
CA SER A 25 9.03 3.33 22.28
C SER A 25 10.26 4.12 21.81
N ASP A 26 11.44 3.79 22.34
CA ASP A 26 12.73 4.37 21.95
C ASP A 26 12.98 4.27 20.42
N ILE A 27 12.46 3.23 19.75
CA ILE A 27 12.53 3.09 18.28
C ILE A 27 11.79 4.22 17.58
N ILE A 28 10.60 4.57 18.08
CA ILE A 28 9.76 5.63 17.51
C ILE A 28 10.41 7.00 17.73
N GLU A 29 10.95 7.23 18.93
CA GLU A 29 11.64 8.47 19.28
C GLU A 29 12.90 8.67 18.43
N MET A 30 13.74 7.62 18.29
CA MET A 30 14.93 7.64 17.45
C MET A 30 14.58 7.94 15.99
N ILE A 31 13.56 7.29 15.44
CA ILE A 31 13.09 7.56 14.08
C ILE A 31 12.61 9.01 13.94
N GLY A 32 11.84 9.51 14.90
CA GLY A 32 11.39 10.90 14.90
C GLY A 32 12.55 11.90 14.87
N TYR A 33 13.58 11.65 15.69
CA TYR A 33 14.80 12.46 15.72
C TYR A 33 15.55 12.42 14.37
N LEU A 34 15.77 11.22 13.81
CA LEU A 34 16.48 11.06 12.55
C LEU A 34 15.72 11.68 11.36
N LEU A 35 14.40 11.55 11.34
CA LEU A 35 13.54 12.20 10.36
C LEU A 35 13.63 13.73 10.43
N ASN A 36 13.62 14.29 11.63
CA ASN A 36 13.78 15.74 11.83
C ASN A 36 15.18 16.23 11.41
N SER A 37 16.19 15.36 11.42
CA SER A 37 17.52 15.65 10.88
C SER A 37 17.63 15.47 9.35
N GLY A 38 16.53 15.13 8.67
CA GLY A 38 16.46 15.00 7.21
C GLY A 38 16.79 13.61 6.67
N LYS A 39 17.02 12.62 7.54
CA LYS A 39 17.23 11.22 7.12
C LYS A 39 15.89 10.61 6.74
N ILE A 40 15.78 9.99 5.56
CA ILE A 40 14.51 9.46 5.05
C ILE A 40 14.57 7.99 4.61
N ASN A 41 15.76 7.39 4.51
CA ASN A 41 15.92 6.00 4.12
C ASN A 41 16.43 5.20 5.32
N PHE A 42 15.66 4.20 5.73
CA PHE A 42 15.92 3.43 6.93
C PHE A 42 15.92 1.93 6.66
N ILE A 43 16.84 1.22 7.30
CA ILE A 43 16.81 -0.24 7.43
C ILE A 43 16.72 -0.56 8.91
N PHE A 44 15.78 -1.39 9.31
CA PHE A 44 15.74 -1.95 10.65
C PHE A 44 16.40 -3.32 10.62
N ASN A 45 17.54 -3.45 11.29
CA ASN A 45 18.22 -4.72 11.47
C ASN A 45 17.73 -5.40 12.75
N LEU A 46 17.08 -6.56 12.60
CA LEU A 46 16.47 -7.34 13.68
C LEU A 46 17.29 -8.59 14.02
N GLU A 47 18.54 -8.69 13.57
CA GLU A 47 19.40 -9.86 13.80
C GLU A 47 19.52 -10.24 15.29
N ASN A 48 19.62 -9.23 16.13
CA ASN A 48 19.77 -9.38 17.58
C ASN A 48 18.43 -9.23 18.32
N VAL A 49 17.29 -9.30 17.61
CA VAL A 49 15.95 -9.27 18.22
C VAL A 49 15.53 -10.69 18.59
N ASN A 50 15.30 -10.92 19.89
CA ASN A 50 14.91 -12.22 20.41
C ASN A 50 13.42 -12.52 20.14
N LEU A 51 12.56 -11.50 20.27
CA LEU A 51 11.11 -11.66 20.17
C LEU A 51 10.46 -10.36 19.68
N VAL A 52 9.45 -10.49 18.82
CA VAL A 52 8.50 -9.42 18.48
C VAL A 52 7.10 -9.92 18.87
N ASP A 53 6.43 -9.20 19.77
CA ASP A 53 5.05 -9.51 20.15
C ASP A 53 4.02 -8.59 19.42
N TYR A 54 2.74 -8.76 19.72
CA TYR A 54 1.67 -7.94 19.12
C TYR A 54 1.80 -6.44 19.44
N SER A 55 2.33 -6.09 20.61
CA SER A 55 2.57 -4.70 20.99
C SER A 55 3.80 -4.14 20.29
N GLY A 56 4.86 -4.93 20.14
CA GLY A 56 6.04 -4.60 19.35
C GLY A 56 5.73 -4.39 17.88
N LEU A 57 4.82 -5.18 17.32
CA LEU A 57 4.31 -4.97 15.97
C LEU A 57 3.70 -3.56 15.80
N SER A 58 2.97 -3.08 16.81
CA SER A 58 2.40 -1.74 16.78
C SER A 58 3.49 -0.65 16.80
N VAL A 59 4.56 -0.86 17.56
CA VAL A 59 5.74 0.02 17.58
C VAL A 59 6.40 0.08 16.20
N LEU A 60 6.67 -1.07 15.59
CA LEU A 60 7.26 -1.17 14.26
C LEU A 60 6.36 -0.51 13.20
N ALA A 61 5.04 -0.72 13.28
CA ALA A 61 4.07 -0.12 12.37
C ALA A 61 4.00 1.40 12.51
N ILE A 62 4.08 1.94 13.74
CA ILE A 62 4.12 3.39 13.99
C ILE A 62 5.42 3.99 13.43
N ALA A 63 6.57 3.37 13.70
CA ALA A 63 7.86 3.80 13.17
C ALA A 63 7.86 3.81 11.63
N TYR A 64 7.38 2.72 11.01
CA TYR A 64 7.18 2.63 9.56
C TYR A 64 6.28 3.76 9.04
N LYS A 65 5.11 3.97 9.67
CA LYS A 65 4.17 5.02 9.28
C LYS A 65 4.81 6.41 9.36
N ASN A 66 5.60 6.69 10.39
CA ASN A 66 6.32 7.95 10.54
C ASN A 66 7.29 8.18 9.38
N VAL A 67 8.09 7.19 9.01
CA VAL A 67 9.00 7.29 7.86
C VAL A 67 8.23 7.52 6.56
N ILE A 68 7.17 6.75 6.31
CA ILE A 68 6.36 6.89 5.11
C ILE A 68 5.66 8.26 5.02
N ASN A 69 5.23 8.83 6.15
CA ASN A 69 4.63 10.17 6.20
C ASN A 69 5.61 11.26 5.74
N HIS A 70 6.90 11.08 6.04
CA HIS A 70 8.00 11.95 5.59
C HIS A 70 8.52 11.61 4.19
N GLN A 71 7.73 10.88 3.39
CA GLN A 71 8.09 10.44 2.03
C GLN A 71 9.35 9.55 1.98
N GLY A 72 9.73 8.97 3.11
CA GLY A 72 10.88 8.07 3.22
C GLY A 72 10.60 6.64 2.79
N LYS A 73 11.58 5.79 3.07
CA LYS A 73 11.57 4.34 2.83
C LYS A 73 12.07 3.65 4.09
N LEU A 74 11.35 2.61 4.53
CA LEU A 74 11.78 1.74 5.63
C LEU A 74 11.74 0.31 5.13
N LYS A 75 12.85 -0.41 5.29
CA LYS A 75 12.98 -1.84 4.97
C LYS A 75 13.44 -2.60 6.22
N PHE A 76 13.18 -3.90 6.28
CA PHE A 76 13.54 -4.75 7.41
C PHE A 76 14.61 -5.75 6.98
N LEU A 77 15.55 -6.02 7.88
CA LEU A 77 16.68 -6.91 7.68
C LEU A 77 16.73 -7.93 8.83
N HIS A 78 17.08 -9.18 8.52
CA HIS A 78 17.24 -10.27 9.49
C HIS A 78 16.01 -10.50 10.38
N VAL A 79 14.80 -10.42 9.82
CA VAL A 79 13.56 -10.67 10.56
C VAL A 79 13.44 -12.17 10.87
N SER A 80 13.27 -12.52 12.15
CA SER A 80 13.10 -13.91 12.58
C SER A 80 11.85 -14.56 11.96
N LEU A 81 11.87 -15.88 11.78
CA LEU A 81 10.74 -16.63 11.22
C LEU A 81 9.43 -16.39 12.00
N GLN A 82 9.53 -16.30 13.34
CA GLN A 82 8.38 -16.01 14.21
C GLN A 82 7.79 -14.62 13.91
N ALA A 83 8.64 -13.60 13.74
CA ALA A 83 8.17 -12.26 13.40
C ALA A 83 7.60 -12.19 11.96
N VAL A 84 8.18 -12.95 11.02
CA VAL A 84 7.62 -13.08 9.66
C VAL A 84 6.22 -13.71 9.68
N GLU A 85 6.00 -14.76 10.47
CA GLU A 85 4.68 -15.35 10.66
C GLU A 85 3.68 -14.37 11.26
N LEU A 86 4.11 -13.59 12.26
CA LEU A 86 3.29 -12.54 12.84
C LEU A 86 2.89 -11.48 11.80
N PHE A 87 3.84 -11.04 10.96
CA PHE A 87 3.56 -10.09 9.87
C PHE A 87 2.55 -10.65 8.87
N LYS A 88 2.65 -11.95 8.54
CA LYS A 88 1.69 -12.63 7.66
C LYS A 88 0.27 -12.67 8.22
N MET A 89 0.13 -12.96 9.52
CA MET A 89 -1.19 -13.02 10.17
C MET A 89 -1.94 -11.69 10.06
N VAL A 90 -1.22 -10.56 10.10
CA VAL A 90 -1.81 -9.22 10.03
C VAL A 90 -1.75 -8.57 8.64
N LYS A 91 -1.39 -9.33 7.60
CA LYS A 91 -1.29 -8.87 6.21
C LYS A 91 -0.23 -7.79 5.97
N LEU A 92 0.80 -7.70 6.80
CA LEU A 92 1.90 -6.72 6.65
C LEU A 92 3.05 -7.23 5.77
N GLU A 93 3.07 -8.50 5.40
CA GLU A 93 4.00 -9.08 4.41
C GLU A 93 3.91 -8.40 3.03
N TYR A 94 2.79 -7.76 2.71
CA TYR A 94 2.61 -6.98 1.48
C TYR A 94 3.07 -5.52 1.62
N VAL A 95 3.39 -5.08 2.84
CA VAL A 95 3.73 -3.69 3.18
C VAL A 95 5.20 -3.57 3.58
N PHE A 96 5.69 -4.55 4.35
CA PHE A 96 7.06 -4.61 4.82
C PHE A 96 7.92 -5.33 3.81
N GLU A 97 8.89 -4.62 3.26
CA GLU A 97 9.97 -5.24 2.49
C GLU A 97 10.97 -5.83 3.47
N VAL A 98 11.17 -7.15 3.40
CA VAL A 98 12.04 -7.92 4.30
C VAL A 98 13.18 -8.54 3.50
N TYR A 99 14.40 -8.40 4.01
CA TYR A 99 15.62 -8.93 3.41
C TYR A 99 16.38 -9.81 4.41
N SER A 100 17.13 -10.77 3.89
CA SER A 100 18.00 -11.63 4.70
C SER A 100 19.45 -11.18 4.70
N GLU A 101 19.87 -10.39 3.71
CA GLU A 101 21.25 -9.91 3.56
C GLU A 101 21.26 -8.38 3.51
N GLU A 102 22.24 -7.77 4.14
CA GLU A 102 22.36 -6.32 4.23
C GLU A 102 22.60 -5.70 2.84
N GLU A 103 23.46 -6.32 2.03
CA GLU A 103 23.77 -5.84 0.69
C GLU A 103 22.53 -5.80 -0.20
N ASP A 104 21.65 -6.81 -0.10
CA ASP A 104 20.39 -6.84 -0.85
C ASP A 104 19.44 -5.74 -0.40
N ALA A 105 19.34 -5.53 0.92
CA ALA A 105 18.54 -4.45 1.49
C ALA A 105 19.03 -3.08 1.01
N ILE A 106 20.34 -2.84 1.02
CA ILE A 106 20.96 -1.60 0.53
C ILE A 106 20.72 -1.42 -0.97
N ARG A 107 20.99 -2.46 -1.76
CA ARG A 107 20.85 -2.44 -3.23
C ARG A 107 19.43 -2.10 -3.66
N SER A 108 18.43 -2.59 -2.93
CA SER A 108 17.02 -2.32 -3.19
C SER A 108 16.62 -0.83 -3.11
N PHE A 109 17.41 0.05 -2.47
CA PHE A 109 17.16 1.49 -2.49
C PHE A 109 17.57 2.15 -3.82
N TYR A 110 18.48 1.51 -4.57
CA TYR A 110 19.04 2.01 -5.82
C TYR A 110 18.45 1.31 -7.06
N GLU A 111 17.98 0.06 -6.93
CA GLU A 111 17.40 -0.72 -8.03
C GLU A 111 15.94 -0.35 -8.39
N GLU A 112 15.26 0.46 -7.58
CA GLU A 112 13.89 0.95 -7.87
C GLU A 112 13.80 1.86 -9.13
N GLY A 113 14.90 2.06 -9.87
CA GLY A 113 14.92 2.69 -11.19
C GLY A 113 14.61 1.77 -12.38
N ALA A 114 14.58 0.45 -12.20
CA ALA A 114 14.32 -0.50 -13.28
C ALA A 114 13.22 -1.50 -12.89
N CYS A 115 11.98 -1.21 -13.31
CA CYS A 115 10.84 -2.14 -13.32
C CYS A 115 10.59 -2.93 -12.03
N SER A 116 10.26 -2.24 -10.94
CA SER A 116 9.26 -2.75 -10.00
C SER A 116 8.16 -1.71 -9.92
N LEU A 117 6.92 -2.10 -10.22
CA LEU A 117 5.78 -1.20 -10.04
C LEU A 117 5.69 -0.88 -8.55
N PRO A 118 5.94 0.36 -8.10
CA PRO A 118 5.72 0.68 -6.72
C PRO A 118 4.21 0.65 -6.53
N LEU A 119 3.70 -0.34 -5.80
CA LEU A 119 2.36 -0.29 -5.20
C LEU A 119 2.33 0.77 -4.07
N ARG A 120 2.99 1.91 -4.28
CA ARG A 120 2.82 3.14 -3.51
C ARG A 120 1.70 3.94 -4.13
N ARG A 121 0.46 3.56 -3.84
CA ARG A 121 -0.61 4.55 -3.73
C ARG A 121 -1.10 4.54 -2.30
N LYS A 122 -0.51 5.44 -1.50
CA LYS A 122 -1.18 6.01 -0.32
C LYS A 122 -2.63 6.24 -0.70
N PHE A 123 -3.58 5.73 0.09
CA PHE A 123 -5.02 5.95 -0.09
C PHE A 123 -5.37 7.44 0.11
N LYS A 124 -4.84 8.35 -0.72
CA LYS A 124 -5.45 9.66 -0.96
C LYS A 124 -6.71 9.37 -1.77
N ARG A 125 -7.87 9.71 -1.22
CA ARG A 125 -9.11 9.68 -2.00
C ARG A 125 -8.91 10.63 -3.17
N LEU A 126 -9.15 10.14 -4.38
CA LEU A 126 -9.40 11.02 -5.51
C LEU A 126 -10.80 11.57 -5.24
N ASP A 127 -10.92 12.87 -4.92
CA ASP A 127 -12.22 13.55 -4.79
C ASP A 127 -12.83 13.76 -6.18
N ILE A 128 -13.06 12.64 -6.86
CA ILE A 128 -13.65 12.57 -8.18
C ILE A 128 -14.89 11.70 -8.04
N ASN A 129 -16.02 12.22 -8.48
CA ASN A 129 -17.26 11.46 -8.57
C ASN A 129 -17.20 10.52 -9.79
N LEU A 130 -16.26 9.56 -9.77
CA LEU A 130 -16.02 8.64 -10.86
C LEU A 130 -17.07 7.53 -10.84
N ARG A 131 -17.69 7.28 -11.99
CA ARG A 131 -18.69 6.22 -12.18
C ARG A 131 -18.08 5.04 -12.91
N VAL A 132 -18.53 3.85 -12.52
CA VAL A 132 -18.14 2.58 -13.14
C VAL A 132 -19.40 1.80 -13.53
N LYS A 133 -19.36 1.21 -14.72
CA LYS A 133 -20.26 0.13 -15.14
C LYS A 133 -19.53 -1.19 -15.04
N PHE A 134 -20.19 -2.25 -14.60
CA PHE A 134 -19.57 -3.55 -14.47
C PHE A 134 -20.56 -4.70 -14.67
N TRP A 135 -20.06 -5.84 -15.12
CA TRP A 135 -20.85 -7.07 -15.27
C TRP A 135 -19.97 -8.32 -15.12
N LEU A 136 -20.59 -9.44 -14.76
CA LEU A 136 -19.89 -10.73 -14.67
C LEU A 136 -19.53 -11.26 -16.06
N ILE A 137 -18.33 -11.84 -16.16
CA ILE A 137 -17.93 -12.63 -17.32
C ILE A 137 -18.67 -13.97 -17.24
N CYS A 138 -19.78 -14.09 -17.97
CA CYS A 138 -20.58 -15.31 -18.06
C CYS A 138 -20.62 -15.81 -19.50
N SER A 139 -20.44 -17.11 -19.70
CA SER A 139 -20.21 -17.72 -21.01
C SER A 139 -21.41 -17.63 -21.98
N HIS A 140 -22.66 -17.47 -21.50
CA HIS A 140 -23.86 -17.44 -22.34
C HIS A 140 -24.92 -16.41 -21.86
N LYS A 141 -25.28 -15.47 -22.77
CA LYS A 141 -26.31 -14.39 -22.73
C LYS A 141 -25.79 -12.96 -22.49
N ARG A 142 -26.56 -11.99 -23.00
CA ARG A 142 -26.33 -10.54 -22.82
C ARG A 142 -26.12 -10.25 -21.32
N PRO A 143 -24.97 -9.68 -20.92
CA PRO A 143 -24.64 -9.50 -19.52
C PRO A 143 -25.56 -8.45 -18.88
N LYS A 144 -25.98 -8.71 -17.64
CA LYS A 144 -26.68 -7.71 -16.83
C LYS A 144 -25.65 -6.68 -16.36
N VAL A 145 -25.82 -5.43 -16.77
CA VAL A 145 -24.92 -4.32 -16.42
C VAL A 145 -25.35 -3.71 -15.08
N PHE A 146 -24.37 -3.49 -14.21
CA PHE A 146 -24.51 -2.84 -12.92
C PHE A 146 -23.74 -1.53 -12.90
N GLU A 147 -24.15 -0.60 -12.04
CA GLU A 147 -23.51 0.70 -11.87
C GLU A 147 -23.03 0.89 -10.43
N GLY A 148 -21.93 1.63 -10.28
CA GLY A 148 -21.34 1.95 -8.99
C GLY A 148 -20.51 3.24 -9.03
N GLY A 149 -20.11 3.68 -7.84
CA GLY A 149 -19.13 4.74 -7.64
C GLY A 149 -17.74 4.15 -7.42
N VAL A 150 -16.71 4.83 -7.88
CA VAL A 150 -15.32 4.47 -7.61
C VAL A 150 -14.79 5.32 -6.48
N VAL A 151 -14.46 4.68 -5.35
CA VAL A 151 -13.94 5.39 -4.16
C VAL A 151 -12.42 5.56 -4.27
N ASN A 152 -11.74 4.60 -4.89
CA ASN A 152 -10.31 4.64 -5.12
C ASN A 152 -9.95 3.84 -6.39
N ILE A 153 -8.91 4.26 -7.11
CA ILE A 153 -8.37 3.60 -8.29
C ILE A 153 -6.84 3.71 -8.31
N SER A 154 -6.20 2.66 -8.82
CA SER A 154 -4.77 2.54 -9.04
C SER A 154 -4.50 1.76 -10.33
N ALA A 155 -3.24 1.60 -10.73
CA ALA A 155 -2.87 0.74 -11.86
C ALA A 155 -3.19 -0.74 -11.62
N ALA A 156 -3.26 -1.18 -10.35
CA ALA A 156 -3.52 -2.57 -9.98
C ALA A 156 -5.01 -2.89 -9.79
N GLY A 157 -5.85 -1.89 -9.53
CA GLY A 157 -7.26 -2.14 -9.24
C GLY A 157 -7.99 -0.92 -8.70
N LEU A 158 -9.25 -1.13 -8.34
CA LEU A 158 -10.16 -0.11 -7.85
C LEU A 158 -11.05 -0.64 -6.74
N TYR A 159 -11.65 0.30 -6.00
CA TYR A 159 -12.74 0.01 -5.07
C TYR A 159 -14.07 0.48 -5.65
N ILE A 160 -15.01 -0.44 -5.78
CA ILE A 160 -16.36 -0.19 -6.30
C ILE A 160 -17.34 -0.15 -5.14
N PHE A 161 -17.92 1.02 -4.91
CA PHE A 161 -19.08 1.20 -4.03
C PHE A 161 -20.36 0.99 -4.84
N SER A 162 -21.14 -0.03 -4.50
CA SER A 162 -22.39 -0.33 -5.19
C SER A 162 -23.31 -1.17 -4.31
N LYS A 163 -24.62 -1.02 -4.52
CA LYS A 163 -25.64 -1.90 -3.93
C LYS A 163 -25.49 -3.36 -4.38
N TYR A 164 -24.78 -3.60 -5.49
CA TYR A 164 -24.56 -4.93 -6.05
C TYR A 164 -23.07 -5.29 -5.92
N THR A 165 -22.78 -6.35 -5.17
CA THR A 165 -21.44 -6.91 -5.00
C THR A 165 -21.42 -8.35 -5.47
N PHE A 166 -20.22 -8.84 -5.82
CA PHE A 166 -20.01 -10.22 -6.25
C PHE A 166 -19.05 -10.95 -5.31
N PRO A 167 -19.14 -12.28 -5.18
CA PRO A 167 -18.23 -13.05 -4.34
C PRO A 167 -16.76 -12.87 -4.74
N ILE A 168 -15.86 -13.07 -3.79
CA ILE A 168 -14.41 -13.11 -4.04
C ILE A 168 -14.11 -14.12 -5.15
N ASN A 169 -13.12 -13.82 -5.98
CA ASN A 169 -12.71 -14.55 -7.19
C ASN A 169 -13.69 -14.46 -8.38
N SER A 170 -14.76 -13.68 -8.28
CA SER A 170 -15.62 -13.39 -9.44
C SER A 170 -14.87 -12.54 -10.47
N GLN A 171 -14.99 -12.90 -11.75
CA GLN A 171 -14.43 -12.15 -12.86
C GLN A 171 -15.45 -11.15 -13.41
N LEU A 172 -15.04 -9.90 -13.52
CA LEU A 172 -15.84 -8.78 -13.96
C LEU A 172 -15.22 -8.17 -15.20
N GLU A 173 -16.06 -7.72 -16.13
CA GLU A 173 -15.68 -6.65 -17.04
C GLU A 173 -16.16 -5.33 -16.45
N ILE A 174 -15.32 -4.30 -16.57
CA ILE A 174 -15.61 -2.97 -16.05
C ILE A 174 -15.35 -1.90 -17.11
N GLU A 175 -16.17 -0.84 -17.06
CA GLU A 175 -16.04 0.36 -17.88
C GLU A 175 -16.05 1.60 -17.00
N LEU A 176 -14.98 2.39 -17.09
CA LEU A 176 -14.79 3.61 -16.31
C LEU A 176 -14.99 4.85 -17.18
N ILE A 177 -15.76 5.82 -16.67
CA ILE A 177 -16.05 7.08 -17.36
C ILE A 177 -15.20 8.21 -16.76
N LEU A 178 -14.04 8.47 -17.35
CA LEU A 178 -13.13 9.53 -16.89
C LEU A 178 -13.69 10.93 -17.25
N HIS A 179 -13.75 11.86 -16.28
CA HIS A 179 -14.26 13.22 -16.50
C HIS A 179 -13.32 14.02 -17.41
N GLY A 180 -13.88 14.80 -18.34
CA GLY A 180 -13.14 15.58 -19.35
C GLY A 180 -13.38 15.16 -20.80
N GLY A 181 -14.18 14.11 -21.03
CA GLY A 181 -14.65 13.71 -22.34
C GLY A 181 -13.72 12.71 -23.06
N ILE A 182 -14.31 11.57 -23.45
CA ILE A 182 -13.89 10.72 -24.57
C ILE A 182 -12.75 9.70 -24.30
N LYS A 183 -12.48 9.29 -23.06
CA LYS A 183 -11.71 8.04 -22.82
C LYS A 183 -12.43 7.11 -21.86
N PHE A 184 -13.03 6.06 -22.44
CA PHE A 184 -13.49 4.89 -21.71
C PHE A 184 -12.27 4.03 -21.39
N LEU A 185 -12.18 3.58 -20.15
CA LEU A 185 -11.25 2.54 -19.78
C LEU A 185 -12.07 1.28 -19.53
N ASP A 186 -11.99 0.35 -20.47
CA ASP A 186 -12.49 -1.01 -20.39
C ASP A 186 -11.39 -1.92 -19.82
N ALA A 187 -11.72 -2.76 -18.84
CA ALA A 187 -10.79 -3.72 -18.28
C ALA A 187 -11.50 -4.91 -17.63
N SER A 188 -10.86 -6.08 -17.68
CA SER A 188 -11.24 -7.21 -16.86
C SER A 188 -10.69 -7.05 -15.44
N ALA A 189 -11.43 -7.50 -14.42
CA ALA A 189 -11.03 -7.42 -13.04
C ALA A 189 -11.52 -8.61 -12.20
N ASN A 190 -10.74 -9.04 -11.22
CA ASN A 190 -11.11 -10.05 -10.24
C ASN A 190 -11.51 -9.41 -8.92
N VAL A 191 -12.63 -9.83 -8.34
CA VAL A 191 -13.00 -9.42 -6.98
C VAL A 191 -12.03 -10.08 -5.99
N ILE A 192 -11.33 -9.27 -5.22
CA ILE A 192 -10.30 -9.73 -4.26
C ILE A 192 -10.77 -9.67 -2.81
N TRP A 193 -11.70 -8.78 -2.48
CA TRP A 193 -12.27 -8.66 -1.13
C TRP A 193 -13.60 -7.88 -1.15
N LEU A 194 -14.40 -8.07 -0.12
CA LEU A 194 -15.67 -7.38 0.11
C LEU A 194 -15.56 -6.47 1.34
N ALA A 195 -16.20 -5.31 1.30
CA ALA A 195 -16.26 -4.46 2.47
C ALA A 195 -17.14 -5.09 3.54
N ASP A 196 -16.67 -5.01 4.77
CA ASP A 196 -17.38 -5.48 5.96
C ASP A 196 -18.18 -4.32 6.56
N LYS A 197 -19.44 -4.58 6.92
CA LYS A 197 -20.34 -3.54 7.44
C LYS A 197 -19.92 -3.01 8.80
N GLU A 198 -19.35 -3.86 9.65
CA GLU A 198 -18.95 -3.50 11.02
C GLU A 198 -17.61 -2.77 11.01
N LEU A 199 -16.66 -3.26 10.20
CA LEU A 199 -15.33 -2.67 10.12
C LEU A 199 -15.26 -1.44 9.20
N GLN A 200 -16.10 -1.38 8.16
CA GLN A 200 -16.05 -0.38 7.09
C GLN A 200 -17.46 0.16 6.73
N PRO A 201 -18.21 0.71 7.69
CA PRO A 201 -19.62 1.08 7.48
C PRO A 201 -19.82 2.14 6.38
N HIS A 202 -18.86 3.04 6.19
CA HIS A 202 -18.92 4.10 5.16
C HIS A 202 -18.65 3.60 3.73
N PHE A 203 -18.09 2.41 3.60
CA PHE A 203 -17.77 1.81 2.31
C PHE A 203 -18.68 0.62 1.99
N TYR A 204 -19.51 0.20 2.94
CA TYR A 204 -20.48 -0.86 2.76
C TYR A 204 -21.77 -0.34 2.10
N PRO A 205 -22.33 -1.04 1.11
CA PRO A 205 -21.78 -2.21 0.41
C PRO A 205 -20.75 -1.82 -0.67
N GLY A 206 -19.70 -2.61 -0.81
CA GLY A 206 -18.73 -2.45 -1.89
C GLY A 206 -17.68 -3.56 -1.93
N MET A 207 -16.82 -3.49 -2.94
CA MET A 207 -15.85 -4.55 -3.24
C MET A 207 -14.55 -3.98 -3.81
N GLY A 208 -13.42 -4.60 -3.45
CA GLY A 208 -12.14 -4.38 -4.10
C GLY A 208 -12.00 -5.29 -5.31
N ALA A 209 -11.66 -4.71 -6.46
CA ALA A 209 -11.45 -5.44 -7.70
C ALA A 209 -10.04 -5.14 -8.25
N ALA A 210 -9.25 -6.18 -8.52
CA ALA A 210 -7.93 -6.08 -9.12
C ALA A 210 -8.02 -6.24 -10.64
N PHE A 211 -7.39 -5.36 -11.40
CA PHE A 211 -7.33 -5.47 -12.86
C PHE A 211 -6.59 -6.73 -13.30
N VAL A 212 -7.02 -7.31 -14.41
CA VAL A 212 -6.44 -8.50 -15.02
C VAL A 212 -6.02 -8.16 -16.44
N HIS A 213 -4.78 -8.50 -16.81
CA HIS A 213 -4.22 -8.27 -18.16
C HIS A 213 -4.35 -6.82 -18.69
N LEU A 214 -4.10 -5.83 -17.83
CA LEU A 214 -4.12 -4.43 -18.26
C LEU A 214 -2.96 -4.15 -19.24
N THR A 215 -3.25 -3.57 -20.40
CA THR A 215 -2.20 -3.16 -21.35
C THR A 215 -1.42 -1.96 -20.81
N HIS A 216 -0.15 -1.81 -21.20
CA HIS A 216 0.67 -0.66 -20.78
C HIS A 216 0.05 0.70 -21.16
N GLU A 217 -0.69 0.77 -22.28
CA GLU A 217 -1.39 1.99 -22.66
C GLU A 217 -2.50 2.34 -21.66
N LYS A 218 -3.33 1.35 -21.29
CA LYS A 218 -4.42 1.51 -20.32
C LYS A 218 -3.87 1.82 -18.93
N GLU A 219 -2.77 1.18 -18.53
CA GLU A 219 -2.06 1.46 -17.29
C GLU A 219 -1.58 2.92 -17.21
N ARG A 220 -0.92 3.41 -18.27
CA ARG A 220 -0.49 4.82 -18.38
C ARG A 220 -1.68 5.77 -18.37
N LEU A 221 -2.81 5.41 -18.98
CA LEU A 221 -4.04 6.22 -18.91
C LEU A 221 -4.55 6.36 -17.48
N ILE A 222 -4.58 5.28 -16.69
CA ILE A 222 -4.95 5.32 -15.27
C ILE A 222 -4.00 6.22 -14.50
N ILE A 223 -2.68 6.03 -14.69
CA ILE A 223 -1.67 6.81 -13.97
C ILE A 223 -1.82 8.29 -14.28
N ASN A 224 -1.87 8.66 -15.56
CA ASN A 224 -2.05 10.05 -15.98
C ASN A 224 -3.36 10.66 -15.48
N PHE A 225 -4.44 9.89 -15.44
CA PHE A 225 -5.71 10.35 -14.90
C PHE A 225 -5.60 10.66 -13.41
N ILE A 226 -4.97 9.76 -12.65
CA ILE A 226 -4.76 9.96 -11.21
C ILE A 226 -3.91 11.20 -10.97
N ASP A 227 -2.79 11.33 -11.69
CA ASP A 227 -1.86 12.46 -11.52
C ASP A 227 -2.55 13.81 -11.82
N LYS A 228 -3.41 13.86 -12.84
CA LYS A 228 -4.16 15.07 -13.21
C LYS A 228 -5.26 15.46 -12.21
N ASN A 229 -5.81 14.50 -11.47
CA ASN A 229 -6.95 14.73 -10.60
C ASN A 229 -6.59 14.62 -9.11
N ILE A 230 -5.30 14.51 -8.78
CA ILE A 230 -4.80 14.83 -7.45
C ILE A 230 -4.82 16.36 -7.33
N THR A 231 -5.90 16.92 -6.82
CA THR A 231 -6.03 18.36 -6.53
C THR A 231 -4.92 18.84 -5.60
N HIS A 232 -4.45 20.06 -5.87
CA HIS A 232 -3.42 20.82 -5.15
C HIS A 232 -3.56 20.75 -3.61
N ARG A 233 -2.47 20.38 -2.92
CA ARG A 233 -2.24 20.87 -1.57
C ARG A 233 -1.92 22.36 -1.68
N ALA A 234 -2.83 23.25 -1.28
CA ALA A 234 -2.36 24.38 -0.51
C ALA A 234 -1.81 23.77 0.78
N GLU A 235 -0.51 23.93 1.03
CA GLU A 235 0.00 23.76 2.39
C GLU A 235 -0.85 24.66 3.30
N PRO A 236 -1.31 24.19 4.48
CA PRO A 236 -1.75 25.15 5.49
C PRO A 236 -0.55 26.04 5.74
N ALA A 237 -0.68 27.33 5.38
CA ALA A 237 0.28 28.34 5.74
C ALA A 237 0.49 28.24 7.26
N LEU A 238 1.70 27.86 7.65
CA LEU A 238 2.24 28.11 8.98
C LEU A 238 2.71 29.56 9.03
#